data_AF-A0A7Y5UTE3-F1
#
_entry.id   AF-A0A7Y5UTE3-F1
#
_cell.length_a   1.000
_cell.length_b   1.000
_cell.length_c   1.000
_cell.angle_alpha   90.00
_cell.angle_beta   90.00
_cell.angle_gamma   90.00
#
_symmetry.space_group_name_H-M   'P 1'
#
loop_
_entity.id
_entity.type
_entity.pdbx_description
1 polymer ?
#
loop_
_entity_poly.entity_id
_entity_poly.type
_entity_poly.pdbx_seq_one_letter_code
_entity_poly.pdbx_strand_id
1 'polypeptide(L)'
;GDERRFGPAQATDGERGTYWACDDGVTRASMEVAFSGPTEVDHVVLGEALELGQRVKAFRVLGRRDGELVELARGTTIGRKRILPFAATKVDALVLTIDDARATPTLASFEAYASPVELRPLLPKAP
;
A
#
# COMPACT_ATOMS: atom_id res chain seq x y z
N GLY A 1 -7.05 -18.49 -4.52
CA GLY A 1 -6.21 -19.12 -3.50
C GLY A 1 -7.08 -19.53 -2.34
N ASP A 2 -6.58 -20.32 -1.41
CA ASP A 2 -7.27 -20.59 -0.14
C ASP A 2 -7.41 -19.27 0.65
N GLU A 3 -8.62 -18.73 0.75
CA GLU A 3 -8.93 -17.43 1.38
C GLU A 3 -8.42 -17.35 2.83
N ARG A 4 -8.35 -18.48 3.55
CA ARG A 4 -7.87 -18.51 4.93
C ARG A 4 -6.36 -18.34 5.03
N ARG A 5 -5.63 -18.62 3.96
CA ARG A 5 -4.16 -18.60 3.93
C ARG A 5 -3.60 -17.38 3.19
N PHE A 6 -4.33 -16.86 2.20
CA PHE A 6 -3.85 -15.81 1.30
C PHE A 6 -4.84 -14.64 1.13
N GLY A 7 -5.76 -14.48 2.08
CA GLY A 7 -6.74 -13.41 2.08
C GLY A 7 -6.14 -12.01 2.29
N PRO A 8 -6.97 -10.96 2.25
CA PRO A 8 -6.51 -9.58 2.41
C PRO A 8 -6.00 -9.28 3.83
N ALA A 9 -6.50 -9.99 4.84
CA ALA A 9 -6.09 -9.81 6.23
C ALA A 9 -4.59 -10.06 6.44
N GLN A 10 -4.00 -10.97 5.64
CA GLN A 10 -2.58 -11.31 5.68
C GLN A 10 -1.66 -10.17 5.25
N ALA A 11 -2.17 -9.16 4.53
CA ALA A 11 -1.38 -7.98 4.19
C ALA A 11 -1.43 -6.90 5.27
N THR A 12 -2.24 -7.07 6.32
CA THR A 12 -2.47 -6.08 7.38
C THR A 12 -2.25 -6.65 8.79
N ASP A 13 -1.81 -7.90 8.92
CA ASP A 13 -1.65 -8.60 10.19
C ASP A 13 -0.34 -8.27 10.93
N GLY A 14 0.64 -7.66 10.24
CA GLY A 14 1.95 -7.33 10.78
C GLY A 14 2.89 -8.53 10.93
N GLU A 15 2.48 -9.71 10.46
CA GLU A 15 3.24 -10.95 10.61
C GLU A 15 4.20 -11.17 9.43
N ARG A 16 5.45 -11.49 9.76
CA ARG A 16 6.44 -11.79 8.72
C ARG A 16 6.23 -13.21 8.22
N GLY A 17 5.85 -13.34 6.95
CA GLY A 17 5.73 -14.63 6.26
C GLY A 17 4.31 -14.98 5.82
N THR A 18 3.31 -14.20 6.23
CA THR A 18 1.97 -14.19 5.65
C THR A 18 1.94 -13.21 4.47
N TYR A 19 1.03 -13.46 3.52
CA TYR A 19 0.82 -12.55 2.39
C TYR A 19 -0.56 -12.77 1.78
N TRP A 20 -1.12 -11.68 1.25
CA TRP A 20 -2.24 -11.72 0.34
C TRP A 20 -1.78 -12.16 -1.06
N ALA A 21 -2.59 -12.97 -1.74
CA ALA A 21 -2.43 -13.28 -3.16
C ALA A 21 -3.78 -13.61 -3.81
N CYS A 22 -3.91 -13.30 -5.10
CA CYS A 22 -5.06 -13.71 -5.91
C CYS A 22 -4.92 -15.16 -6.42
N ASP A 23 -5.85 -15.59 -7.27
CA ASP A 23 -5.71 -16.84 -8.01
C ASP A 23 -4.48 -16.83 -8.94
N ASP A 24 -4.00 -18.04 -9.24
CA ASP A 24 -2.86 -18.23 -10.13
C ASP A 24 -3.15 -17.66 -11.53
N GLY A 25 -2.18 -16.95 -12.10
CA GLY A 25 -2.28 -16.31 -13.41
C GLY A 25 -2.91 -14.91 -13.41
N VAL A 26 -3.49 -14.45 -12.29
CA VAL A 26 -4.03 -13.08 -12.17
C VAL A 26 -2.89 -12.06 -12.09
N THR A 27 -2.76 -11.18 -13.08
CA THR A 27 -1.70 -10.14 -13.11
C THR A 27 -2.21 -8.73 -12.76
N ARG A 28 -3.52 -8.58 -12.58
CA ARG A 28 -4.20 -7.35 -12.17
C ARG A 28 -5.10 -7.63 -11.00
N ALA A 29 -4.99 -6.83 -9.96
CA ALA A 29 -5.73 -7.07 -8.73
C ALA A 29 -5.94 -5.77 -7.97
N SER A 30 -6.93 -5.76 -7.07
CA SER A 30 -7.15 -4.65 -6.16
C SER A 30 -7.40 -5.17 -4.75
N MET A 31 -6.91 -4.43 -3.76
CA MET A 31 -7.16 -4.70 -2.35
C MET A 31 -7.55 -3.40 -1.66
N GLU A 32 -8.64 -3.45 -0.90
CA GLU A 32 -9.15 -2.33 -0.14
C GLU A 32 -8.96 -2.57 1.37
N VAL A 33 -8.53 -1.52 2.08
CA VAL A 33 -8.50 -1.46 3.53
C VAL A 33 -9.40 -0.31 3.97
N ALA A 34 -10.51 -0.63 4.61
CA ALA A 34 -11.44 0.33 5.18
C ALA A 34 -11.05 0.69 6.62
N PHE A 35 -11.09 1.97 6.95
CA PHE A 35 -10.93 2.44 8.32
C PHE A 35 -12.26 2.40 9.07
N SER A 36 -12.22 2.40 10.40
CA SER A 36 -13.43 2.49 11.24
C SER A 36 -14.13 3.86 11.14
N GLY A 37 -13.44 4.87 10.61
CA GLY A 37 -13.98 6.18 10.28
C GLY A 37 -12.96 7.02 9.49
N PRO A 38 -13.35 8.24 9.06
CA PRO A 38 -12.49 9.12 8.29
C PRO A 38 -11.13 9.33 8.98
N THR A 39 -10.05 8.85 8.35
CA THR A 39 -8.70 8.79 8.92
C THR A 39 -7.74 9.61 8.07
N GLU A 40 -6.92 10.45 8.71
CA GLU A 40 -5.86 11.20 8.04
C GLU A 40 -4.63 10.32 7.82
N VAL A 41 -4.10 10.34 6.60
CA VAL A 41 -2.93 9.58 6.17
C VAL A 41 -2.09 10.43 5.21
N ASP A 42 -0.77 10.24 5.22
CA ASP A 42 0.16 10.96 4.34
C ASP A 42 1.22 10.05 3.69
N HIS A 43 1.32 8.79 4.13
CA HIS A 43 2.08 7.79 3.41
C HIS A 43 1.54 6.38 3.61
N VAL A 44 1.80 5.55 2.61
CA VAL A 44 1.62 4.10 2.71
C VAL A 44 2.94 3.38 2.62
N VAL A 45 3.02 2.23 3.28
CA VAL A 45 4.13 1.29 3.16
C VAL A 45 3.61 0.00 2.57
N LEU A 46 4.22 -0.42 1.47
CA LEU A 46 3.90 -1.63 0.74
C LEU A 46 5.08 -2.60 0.76
N GLY A 47 4.83 -3.90 0.83
CA GLY A 47 5.85 -4.94 0.73
C GLY A 47 5.35 -6.19 0.03
N GLU A 48 6.14 -6.75 -0.89
CA GLU A 48 5.88 -8.04 -1.53
C GLU A 48 6.43 -9.20 -0.69
N ALA A 49 5.89 -10.41 -0.88
CA ALA A 49 6.46 -11.63 -0.29
C ALA A 49 7.72 -12.03 -1.06
N LEU A 50 8.88 -11.49 -0.66
CA LEU A 50 10.14 -11.62 -1.40
C LEU A 50 10.64 -13.05 -1.60
N GLU A 51 10.30 -13.98 -0.70
CA GLU A 51 10.63 -15.41 -0.83
C GLU A 51 10.03 -16.01 -2.12
N LEU A 52 9.00 -15.36 -2.69
CA LEU A 52 8.32 -15.75 -3.92
C LEU A 52 8.74 -14.91 -5.14
N GLY A 53 9.76 -14.06 -4.97
CA GLY A 53 10.27 -13.13 -5.95
C GLY A 53 9.48 -11.81 -6.03
N GLN A 54 10.11 -10.80 -6.61
CA GLN A 54 9.47 -9.51 -6.91
C GLN A 54 8.64 -9.61 -8.20
N ARG A 55 7.36 -9.24 -8.15
CA ARG A 55 6.39 -9.49 -9.23
C ARG A 55 5.75 -8.21 -9.76
N VAL A 56 5.38 -7.26 -8.89
CA VAL A 56 4.63 -6.06 -9.29
C VAL A 56 5.45 -5.14 -10.20
N LYS A 57 4.82 -4.68 -11.30
CA LYS A 57 5.43 -3.80 -12.33
C LYS A 57 4.78 -2.43 -12.44
N ALA A 58 3.49 -2.32 -12.12
CA ALA A 58 2.76 -1.06 -12.08
C ALA A 58 1.62 -1.15 -11.07
N PHE A 59 1.46 -0.09 -10.27
CA PHE A 59 0.38 0.00 -9.29
C PHE A 59 0.02 1.45 -8.97
N ARG A 60 -1.16 1.62 -8.37
CA ARG A 60 -1.71 2.87 -7.86
C ARG A 60 -2.24 2.68 -6.45
N VAL A 61 -2.17 3.72 -5.66
CA VAL A 61 -2.79 3.84 -4.33
C VAL A 61 -3.86 4.90 -4.44
N LEU A 62 -5.10 4.51 -4.19
CA LEU A 62 -6.27 5.39 -4.20
C LEU A 62 -6.77 5.55 -2.76
N GLY A 63 -7.37 6.70 -2.48
CA GLY A 63 -8.14 6.96 -1.27
C GLY A 63 -9.61 7.04 -1.61
N ARG A 64 -10.48 6.39 -0.82
CA ARG A 64 -11.92 6.67 -0.88
C ARG A 64 -12.22 7.89 -0.02
N ARG A 65 -12.74 8.94 -0.65
CA ARG A 65 -13.17 10.18 0.00
C ARG A 65 -14.55 10.56 -0.52
N ASP A 66 -15.49 10.79 0.40
CA ASP A 66 -16.84 11.27 0.06
C ASP A 66 -17.54 10.38 -0.99
N GLY A 67 -17.26 9.07 -0.96
CA GLY A 67 -17.79 8.08 -1.92
C GLY A 67 -17.01 7.95 -3.23
N GLU A 68 -16.01 8.79 -3.47
CA GLU A 68 -15.20 8.80 -4.70
C GLU A 68 -13.80 8.23 -4.47
N LEU A 69 -13.23 7.58 -5.50
CA LEU A 69 -11.85 7.12 -5.50
C LEU A 69 -10.93 8.21 -6.08
N VAL A 70 -10.01 8.71 -5.27
CA VAL A 70 -9.02 9.71 -5.66
C VAL A 70 -7.64 9.06 -5.65
N GLU A 71 -6.86 9.26 -6.71
CA GLU A 71 -5.48 8.77 -6.74
C GLU A 71 -4.58 9.58 -5.81
N LEU A 72 -3.92 8.88 -4.89
CA LEU A 72 -2.98 9.47 -3.93
C LEU A 72 -1.53 9.30 -4.38
N ALA A 73 -1.21 8.13 -4.92
CA ALA A 73 0.14 7.81 -5.39
C ALA A 73 0.13 6.73 -6.49
N ARG A 74 1.24 6.63 -7.21
CA ARG A 74 1.49 5.55 -8.18
C ARG A 74 2.96 5.14 -8.18
N GLY A 75 3.22 3.91 -8.62
CA GLY A 75 4.58 3.39 -8.72
C GLY A 75 4.69 2.24 -9.70
N THR A 76 5.91 1.77 -9.90
CA THR A 76 6.21 0.61 -10.75
C THR A 76 6.43 -0.63 -9.90
N THR A 77 7.56 -0.71 -9.21
CA THR A 77 7.92 -1.86 -8.38
C THR A 77 7.62 -1.61 -6.90
N ILE A 78 7.24 -2.66 -6.16
CA ILE A 78 7.09 -2.61 -4.70
C ILE A 78 8.35 -3.19 -4.04
N GLY A 79 8.69 -4.45 -4.34
CA GLY A 79 9.84 -5.14 -3.77
C GLY A 79 9.74 -5.32 -2.25
N ARG A 80 10.88 -5.24 -1.56
CA ARG A 80 10.96 -5.48 -0.11
C ARG A 80 10.10 -4.52 0.72
N LYS A 81 10.19 -3.25 0.38
CA LYS A 81 9.54 -2.14 1.07
C LYS A 81 9.51 -0.95 0.14
N ARG A 82 8.32 -0.43 -0.10
CA ARG A 82 8.07 0.81 -0.83
C ARG A 82 7.27 1.75 0.06
N ILE A 83 7.84 2.91 0.35
CA ILE A 83 7.17 3.99 1.08
C ILE A 83 6.74 5.03 0.05
N LEU A 84 5.45 5.39 0.04
CA LEU A 84 4.87 6.33 -0.91
C LEU A 84 4.26 7.50 -0.14
N PRO A 85 4.97 8.63 -0.05
CA PRO A 85 4.40 9.85 0.50
C PRO A 85 3.43 10.48 -0.50
N PHE A 86 2.40 11.14 0.03
CA PHE A 86 1.44 11.96 -0.69
C PHE A 86 0.95 13.08 0.23
N ALA A 87 0.20 14.04 -0.31
CA ALA A 87 -0.35 15.11 0.51
C ALA A 87 -1.30 14.53 1.57
N ALA A 88 -1.13 14.96 2.83
CA ALA A 88 -1.98 14.53 3.93
C ALA A 88 -3.47 14.66 3.54
N THR A 89 -4.20 13.56 3.68
CA THR A 89 -5.56 13.46 3.18
C THR A 89 -6.40 12.59 4.10
N LYS A 90 -7.64 13.01 4.30
CA LYS A 90 -8.63 12.27 5.09
C LYS A 90 -9.42 11.33 4.17
N VAL A 91 -9.42 10.03 4.48
CA VAL A 91 -10.07 8.99 3.68
C VAL A 91 -10.82 8.00 4.56
N ASP A 92 -11.84 7.37 4.00
CA ASP A 92 -12.57 6.27 4.65
C ASP A 92 -11.91 4.91 4.36
N ALA A 93 -11.15 4.82 3.28
CA ALA A 93 -10.41 3.62 2.90
C ALA A 93 -9.21 3.95 2.00
N LEU A 94 -8.27 3.00 1.95
CA LEU A 94 -7.21 2.96 0.96
C LEU A 94 -7.41 1.78 0.02
N VAL A 95 -7.16 1.98 -1.26
CA VAL A 95 -7.25 0.94 -2.30
C VAL A 95 -5.91 0.84 -3.01
N LEU A 96 -5.25 -0.31 -2.88
CA LEU A 96 -4.13 -0.66 -3.74
C LEU A 96 -4.70 -1.27 -5.03
N THR A 97 -4.31 -0.72 -6.18
CA THR A 97 -4.60 -1.28 -7.50
C THR A 97 -3.31 -1.70 -8.17
N ILE A 98 -3.16 -2.98 -8.47
CA ILE A 98 -2.05 -3.55 -9.23
C ILE A 98 -2.48 -3.60 -10.70
N ASP A 99 -1.85 -2.77 -11.53
CA ASP A 99 -2.18 -2.60 -12.95
C ASP A 99 -1.40 -3.56 -13.86
N ASP A 100 -0.22 -4.03 -13.41
CA ASP A 100 0.62 -4.99 -14.11
C ASP A 100 1.59 -5.73 -13.16
N ALA A 101 1.84 -7.01 -13.42
CA ALA A 101 2.76 -7.87 -12.67
C ALA A 101 3.36 -8.98 -13.55
N ARG A 102 4.56 -9.47 -13.20
CA ARG A 102 5.26 -10.57 -13.90
C ARG A 102 4.65 -11.94 -13.66
N ALA A 103 3.90 -12.07 -12.56
CA ALA A 103 3.18 -13.27 -12.11
C ALA A 103 2.11 -12.81 -11.10
N THR A 104 1.34 -13.75 -10.54
CA THR A 104 0.33 -13.42 -9.52
C THR A 104 0.92 -12.57 -8.41
N PRO A 105 0.45 -11.33 -8.18
CA PRO A 105 1.05 -10.45 -7.19
C PRO A 105 0.87 -11.03 -5.79
N THR A 106 1.85 -10.76 -4.94
CA THR A 106 1.78 -11.04 -3.51
C THR A 106 1.99 -9.75 -2.73
N LEU A 107 1.32 -9.61 -1.60
CA LEU A 107 1.49 -8.47 -0.72
C LEU A 107 1.59 -8.94 0.72
N ALA A 108 2.76 -8.76 1.32
CA ALA A 108 3.04 -9.07 2.71
C ALA A 108 2.73 -7.89 3.63
N SER A 109 2.73 -6.65 3.11
CA SER A 109 2.28 -5.51 3.91
C SER A 109 1.58 -4.42 3.09
N PHE A 110 0.49 -3.90 3.66
CA PHE A 110 -0.18 -2.66 3.29
C PHE A 110 -0.46 -1.86 4.56
N GLU A 111 0.46 -0.95 4.87
CA GLU A 111 0.40 -0.13 6.07
C GLU A 111 0.11 1.33 5.69
N ALA A 112 -0.57 2.06 6.57
CA ALA A 112 -0.87 3.47 6.41
C ALA A 112 -0.43 4.24 7.65
N TYR A 113 0.11 5.44 7.44
CA TYR A 113 0.67 6.26 8.50
C TYR A 113 0.29 7.72 8.28
N ALA A 114 0.32 8.47 9.39
CA ALA A 114 0.28 9.93 9.41
C ALA A 114 1.55 10.41 10.11
N SER A 115 2.38 11.16 9.41
CA SER A 115 3.58 11.74 10.00
C SER A 115 3.20 12.88 10.95
N PRO A 116 3.90 13.04 12.07
CA PRO A 116 3.78 14.27 12.85
C PRO A 116 4.21 15.47 12.00
N VAL A 117 3.47 16.58 12.10
CA VAL A 117 3.74 17.86 11.40
C VAL A 117 5.21 18.27 11.57
N GLU A 118 5.83 18.68 10.44
CA GLU A 118 7.26 18.87 10.17
C GLU A 118 8.25 19.11 11.33
N LEU A 119 9.38 18.38 11.29
CA LEU A 119 10.67 18.88 11.76
C LEU A 119 11.16 19.97 10.78
N ARG A 120 11.08 21.23 11.19
CA ARG A 120 11.72 22.33 10.47
C ARG A 120 13.23 22.09 10.37
N PRO A 121 13.87 22.32 9.21
CA PRO A 121 15.33 22.34 9.15
C PRO A 121 15.86 23.42 10.10
N LEU A 122 16.89 23.09 10.88
CA LEU A 122 17.74 24.13 11.46
C LEU A 122 18.37 24.86 10.28
N LEU A 123 17.89 26.07 9.97
CA LEU A 123 18.59 26.96 9.06
C LEU A 123 20.05 27.06 9.54
N PRO A 124 21.06 26.94 8.66
CA PRO A 124 22.41 27.30 9.05
C PRO A 124 22.38 28.74 9.55
N LYS A 125 23.06 29.01 10.68
CA LYS A 125 23.25 30.39 11.15
C LYS A 125 23.83 31.20 9.98
N ALA A 126 23.23 32.36 9.71
CA ALA A 126 23.77 33.36 8.81
C ALA A 126 25.24 33.67 9.19
N PRO A 127 26.08 34.04 8.20
CA PRO A 127 27.54 34.01 8.31
C PRO A 127 28.13 34.83 9.47
#